data_AF-G6E7I1-F1
#
_entry.id   AF-G6E7I1-F1
#
_cell.length_a   1.000
_cell.length_b   1.000
_cell.length_c   1.000
_cell.angle_alpha   90.00
_cell.angle_beta   90.00
_cell.angle_gamma   90.00
#
_symmetry.space_group_name_H-M   'P 1'
#
loop_
_entity.id
_entity.type
_entity.pdbx_description
1 polymer ?
#
loop_
_entity_poly.entity_id
_entity_poly.type
_entity_poly.pdbx_seq_one_letter_code
_entity_poly.pdbx_strand_id
1 'polypeptide(L)' 'MATAATRRKPPPAGFPEVFIRWGWRGVETVFGSRTDCNKRWVQECGGCDLIKRRREYRLRLREVKNDCAA' A
#
# COMPACT_ATOMS: atom_id res chain seq x y z
N MET A 1 -6.27 -25.17 -23.85
CA MET A 1 -7.23 -24.49 -22.96
C MET A 1 -6.72 -23.09 -22.68
N ALA A 2 -7.30 -22.07 -23.31
CA ALA A 2 -6.93 -20.68 -23.07
C ALA A 2 -7.58 -20.23 -21.75
N THR A 3 -6.79 -20.12 -20.69
CA THR A 3 -7.23 -19.51 -19.44
C THR A 3 -7.50 -18.03 -19.72
N ALA A 4 -8.74 -17.61 -19.49
CA ALA A 4 -9.15 -16.22 -19.66
C ALA A 4 -8.27 -15.32 -18.79
N ALA A 5 -7.30 -14.65 -19.43
CA ALA A 5 -6.50 -13.62 -18.80
C ALA A 5 -7.47 -12.48 -18.41
N THR A 6 -7.95 -12.52 -17.17
CA THR A 6 -8.72 -11.39 -16.62
C THR A 6 -7.82 -10.16 -16.78
N ARG A 7 -8.25 -9.18 -17.59
CA ARG A 7 -7.59 -7.88 -17.82
C ARG A 7 -7.53 -7.09 -16.52
N ARG A 8 -6.74 -7.59 -15.58
CA ARG A 8 -6.55 -7.01 -14.26
C ARG A 8 -5.55 -5.88 -14.43
N LYS A 9 -5.98 -4.67 -14.07
CA LYS A 9 -5.11 -3.49 -14.11
C LYS A 9 -3.88 -3.76 -13.23
N PRO A 10 -2.65 -3.59 -13.75
CA PRO A 10 -1.45 -3.72 -12.93
C PRO A 10 -1.47 -2.68 -11.80
N PRO A 11 -0.67 -2.88 -10.74
CA PRO A 11 -0.49 -1.88 -9.70
C PRO A 11 -0.01 -0.56 -10.32
N PRO A 12 -0.65 0.58 -10.00
CA PRO A 12 -0.22 1.87 -10.50
C PRO A 12 1.16 2.25 -9.93
N ALA A 13 1.93 3.02 -10.70
CA ALA A 13 3.19 3.57 -10.23
C ALA A 13 2.98 4.39 -8.95
N GLY A 14 3.83 4.18 -7.95
CA GLY A 14 3.71 4.84 -6.64
C GLY A 14 2.71 4.21 -5.66
N PHE A 15 2.00 3.14 -6.05
CA PHE A 15 1.14 2.40 -5.12
C PHE A 15 1.85 2.01 -3.80
N PRO A 16 3.08 1.46 -3.82
CA PRO A 16 3.76 1.06 -2.59
C PRO A 16 3.98 2.24 -1.63
N GLU A 17 4.36 3.40 -2.17
CA GLU A 17 4.64 4.61 -1.39
C GLU A 17 3.36 5.19 -0.78
N VAL A 18 2.28 5.29 -1.59
CA VAL A 18 0.98 5.75 -1.11
C VAL A 18 0.45 4.81 -0.03
N PHE A 19 0.58 3.50 -0.23
CA PHE A 19 0.18 2.51 0.76
C PHE A 19 1.01 2.63 2.06
N ILE A 20 2.33 2.79 1.98
CA ILE A 20 3.19 2.97 3.16
C ILE A 20 2.79 4.24 3.92
N ARG A 21 2.61 5.36 3.21
CA ARG A 21 2.38 6.67 3.82
C ARG A 21 0.95 6.85 4.34
N TRP A 22 -0.06 6.47 3.55
CA TRP A 22 -1.46 6.80 3.82
C TRP A 22 -2.34 5.57 4.09
N GLY A 23 -1.94 4.40 3.60
CA GLY A 23 -2.63 3.13 3.83
C GLY A 23 -3.82 2.92 2.90
N TRP A 24 -4.71 1.99 3.29
CA TRP A 24 -5.85 1.59 2.46
C TRP A 24 -6.72 2.76 2.02
N ARG A 25 -7.12 3.62 2.96
CA ARG A 25 -7.92 4.81 2.63
C ARG A 25 -7.21 5.76 1.68
N GLY A 26 -5.92 5.99 1.86
CA GLY A 26 -5.16 6.85 0.96
C GLY A 26 -5.04 6.26 -0.45
N VAL A 27 -4.84 4.94 -0.55
CA VAL A 27 -4.85 4.24 -1.84
C VAL A 27 -6.22 4.35 -2.51
N GLU A 28 -7.31 4.15 -1.77
CA GLU A 28 -8.68 4.29 -2.29
C GLU A 28 -8.95 5.71 -2.77
N THR A 29 -8.49 6.73 -2.04
CA THR A 29 -8.63 8.14 -2.43
C THR A 29 -7.78 8.49 -3.66
N VAL A 30 -6.52 8.05 -3.72
CA VAL A 30 -5.58 8.44 -4.79
C VAL A 30 -5.86 7.68 -6.09
N PHE A 31 -6.15 6.39 -6.00
CA PHE A 31 -6.27 5.52 -7.18
C PHE A 31 -7.72 5.10 -7.49
N GLY A 32 -8.69 5.45 -6.65
CA GLY A 32 -10.10 5.07 -6.83
C GLY A 32 -10.33 3.56 -6.84
N SER A 33 -9.44 2.79 -6.21
CA SER A 33 -9.36 1.35 -6.38
C SER A 33 -10.08 0.57 -5.26
N ARG A 34 -10.74 -0.53 -5.63
CA ARG A 34 -11.44 -1.41 -4.68
C ARG A 34 -10.47 -2.21 -3.81
N THR A 35 -10.91 -2.55 -2.60
CA THR A 35 -10.15 -3.34 -1.61
C THR A 35 -9.53 -4.61 -2.18
N ASP A 36 -10.24 -5.37 -3.01
CA ASP A 36 -9.71 -6.62 -3.60
C ASP A 36 -8.55 -6.36 -4.57
N CYS A 37 -8.61 -5.27 -5.33
CA CYS A 37 -7.50 -4.84 -6.19
C CYS A 37 -6.31 -4.41 -5.35
N ASN A 38 -6.56 -3.66 -4.27
CA ASN A 38 -5.51 -3.16 -3.38
C ASN A 38 -4.78 -4.30 -2.69
N LYS A 39 -5.51 -5.31 -2.18
CA LYS A 39 -4.93 -6.52 -1.59
C LYS A 39 -4.03 -7.25 -2.58
N ARG A 40 -4.49 -7.39 -3.83
CA ARG A 40 -3.72 -8.02 -4.90
C ARG A 40 -2.45 -7.23 -5.23
N TRP A 41 -2.57 -5.91 -5.38
CA TRP A 41 -1.43 -5.04 -5.62
C TRP A 41 -0.42 -5.06 -4.48
N VAL A 42 -0.85 -5.19 -3.22
CA VAL A 42 0.08 -5.45 -2.11
C VAL A 42 0.87 -6.72 -2.34
N GLN A 43 0.22 -7.83 -2.71
CA GLN A 43 0.93 -9.09 -3.00
C GLN A 43 1.91 -8.94 -4.17
N GLU A 44 1.51 -8.27 -5.25
CA GLU A 44 2.36 -8.02 -6.42
C GLU A 44 3.54 -7.08 -6.12
N CYS A 45 3.39 -6.15 -5.18
CA CYS A 45 4.42 -5.15 -4.83
C CYS A 45 5.33 -5.54 -3.66
N GLY A 46 5.29 -6.80 -3.20
CA GLY A 46 6.16 -7.30 -2.12
C GLY A 46 5.45 -7.84 -0.89
N GLY A 47 4.12 -7.93 -0.91
CA GLY A 47 3.31 -8.65 0.08
C GLY A 47 3.63 -8.27 1.53
N CYS A 48 4.13 -9.24 2.29
CA CYS A 48 4.49 -9.08 3.69
C CYS A 48 5.55 -7.98 3.92
N ASP A 49 6.52 -7.81 3.01
CA ASP A 49 7.57 -6.81 3.19
C ASP A 49 7.04 -5.40 3.01
N LEU A 50 6.04 -5.21 2.14
CA LEU A 50 5.36 -3.92 2.01
C LEU A 50 4.58 -3.56 3.29
N ILE A 51 3.98 -4.57 3.93
CA ILE A 51 3.30 -4.41 5.22
C ILE A 51 4.30 -4.07 6.33
N LYS A 52 5.47 -4.73 6.37
CA LYS A 52 6.55 -4.39 7.32
C LYS A 52 7.02 -2.95 7.15
N ARG A 53 7.30 -2.51 5.91
CA ARG A 53 7.69 -1.12 5.62
C ARG A 53 6.66 -0.10 6.11
N ARG A 54 5.36 -0.40 5.96
CA ARG A 54 4.29 0.44 6.52
C ARG A 54 4.35 0.48 8.05
N ARG A 55 4.59 -0.65 8.71
CA ARG A 55 4.73 -0.70 10.17
C ARG A 55 5.91 0.14 10.64
N GLU A 56 7.07 0.00 10.02
CA GLU A 56 8.27 0.79 10.31
C GLU A 56 8.04 2.29 10.11
N TYR A 57 7.41 2.67 9.00
CA TYR A 57 7.03 4.05 8.74
C TYR A 57 6.15 4.64 9.86
N ARG A 58 5.17 3.86 10.35
CA ARG A 58 4.31 4.28 11.46
C ARG A 58 5.04 4.37 12.79
N LEU A 59 6.02 3.51 13.05
CA LEU A 59 6.86 3.60 14.25
C LEU A 59 7.70 4.88 14.21
N ARG A 60 8.37 5.14 13.08
CA ARG A 60 9.15 6.36 12.88
C ARG A 60 8.31 7.63 13.06
N LEU A 61 7.09 7.66 12.54
CA LEU A 61 6.18 8.80 12.75
C LEU A 61 5.80 9.00 14.22
N ARG A 62 5.72 7.91 15.01
CA ARG A 62 5.46 8.03 16.45
C ARG A 62 6.68 8.55 17.19
N GLU A 63 7.87 8.08 16.84
CA GLU A 63 9.13 8.58 17.41
C GLU A 63 9.25 10.09 17.17
N VAL A 64 9.16 10.53 15.92
CA VAL A 64 9.20 11.96 15.56
C VAL A 64 8.15 12.78 16.31
N LYS A 65 6.93 12.24 16.46
CA LYS A 65 5.87 12.93 17.22
C LYS A 65 6.22 13.07 18.70
N ASN A 66 6.85 12.05 19.29
CA ASN A 66 7.28 12.08 20.69
C ASN A 66 8.46 13.05 20.88
N ASP A 67 9.42 13.07 19.96
CA ASP A 67 10.56 14.00 19.99
C ASP A 67 10.14 15.47 19.87
N CYS A 68 9.11 15.78 19.06
CA CYS A 68 8.56 17.14 18.99
C CYS A 68 7.65 17.52 20.17
N ALA A 69 7.29 16.56 21.02
CA ALA A 69 6.40 16.77 22.17
C ALA A 69 7.16 16.79 23.52
N ALA A 70 8.48 16.56 23.50
CA ALA A 70 9.39 16.61 24.64
C ALA A 70 10.15 17.94 24.68
#